data_AF-A0A845SSH3-F1
#
_entry.id   AF-A0A845SSH3-F1
#
_cell.length_a   1.000
_cell.length_b   1.000
_cell.length_c   1.000
_cell.angle_alpha   90.00
_cell.angle_beta   90.00
_cell.angle_gamma   90.00
#
_symmetry.space_group_name_H-M   'P 1'
#
loop_
_entity.id
_entity.type
_entity.pdbx_description
1 polymer ?
#
loop_
_entity_poly.entity_id
_entity_poly.type
_entity_poly.pdbx_seq_one_letter_code
_entity_poly.pdbx_strand_id
1 'polypeptide(L)'
;MDGVGVTKITVSEDVALVTFCRMPMDPTVMAGVFSDLASAGINVDMISQTAPQGRTVDLSFTIPSCDLLAVLDILNHFREAHPNVRPMMSNGNCKIQLYGEEMRELCGVAASVVSAVAQSGADLMLITTSEVDISLLIPQTCCMDAVRALERTFSVQASYE
;
A
#
# COMPACT_ATOMS: atom_id res chain seq x y z
N MET A 1 -9.71 19.50 -16.77
CA MET A 1 -10.48 18.95 -15.63
C MET A 1 -9.49 18.95 -14.51
N ASP A 2 -9.42 20.08 -13.84
CA ASP A 2 -8.24 20.48 -13.09
C ASP A 2 -8.47 20.10 -11.63
N GLY A 3 -7.62 19.24 -11.08
CA GLY A 3 -7.35 19.09 -9.65
C GLY A 3 -8.49 19.02 -8.64
N VAL A 4 -9.74 18.72 -9.03
CA VAL A 4 -10.88 18.79 -8.09
C VAL A 4 -10.82 17.60 -7.12
N GLY A 5 -10.86 17.88 -5.81
CA GLY A 5 -11.12 16.88 -4.78
C GLY A 5 -9.93 16.42 -3.92
N VAL A 6 -8.68 16.75 -4.27
CA VAL A 6 -7.52 16.51 -3.39
C VAL A 6 -7.17 17.81 -2.68
N THR A 7 -7.06 17.77 -1.35
CA THR A 7 -6.68 18.93 -0.53
C THR A 7 -5.37 18.71 0.23
N LYS A 8 -4.92 17.47 0.38
CA LYS A 8 -3.66 17.13 1.04
C LYS A 8 -2.94 16.01 0.30
N ILE A 9 -1.63 16.14 0.18
CA ILE A 9 -0.73 15.06 -0.24
C ILE A 9 0.31 14.86 0.88
N THR A 10 0.44 13.62 1.34
CA THR A 10 1.41 13.21 2.35
C THR A 10 2.30 12.12 1.79
N VAL A 11 3.59 12.16 2.09
CA VAL A 11 4.58 11.17 1.67
C VAL A 11 5.22 10.56 2.90
N SER A 12 5.23 9.24 2.97
CA SER A 12 5.98 8.47 3.97
C SER A 12 7.04 7.64 3.25
N GLU A 13 8.30 7.82 3.63
CA GLU A 13 9.42 7.06 3.07
C GLU A 13 9.66 5.77 3.86
N ASP A 14 10.61 4.95 3.39
CA ASP A 14 11.05 3.74 4.07
C ASP A 14 9.91 2.77 4.40
N VAL A 15 9.07 2.47 3.41
CA VAL A 15 7.97 1.50 3.52
C VAL A 15 8.31 0.17 2.84
N ALA A 16 8.10 -0.93 3.56
CA ALA A 16 8.21 -2.28 3.02
C ALA A 16 6.83 -2.88 2.78
N LEU A 17 6.67 -3.56 1.64
CA LEU A 17 5.49 -4.33 1.25
C LEU A 17 5.72 -5.81 1.55
N VAL A 18 4.74 -6.45 2.18
CA VAL A 18 4.68 -7.88 2.39
C VAL A 18 3.43 -8.42 1.72
N THR A 19 3.56 -9.47 0.91
CA THR A 19 2.45 -10.08 0.17
C THR A 19 2.42 -11.59 0.37
N PHE A 20 1.30 -12.11 0.85
CA PHE A 20 1.00 -13.54 0.92
C PHE A 20 0.22 -13.94 -0.33
N CYS A 21 0.88 -14.61 -1.27
CA CYS A 21 0.22 -15.11 -2.48
C CYS A 21 -0.54 -16.43 -2.20
N ARG A 22 -1.78 -16.51 -2.69
CA ARG A 22 -2.68 -17.67 -2.59
C ARG A 22 -2.89 -18.14 -1.15
N MET A 23 -3.05 -17.18 -0.24
CA MET A 23 -3.43 -17.44 1.14
C MET A 23 -4.80 -18.14 1.20
N PRO A 24 -4.99 -19.17 2.05
CA PRO A 24 -6.32 -19.74 2.26
C PRO A 24 -7.33 -18.65 2.64
N MET A 25 -8.51 -18.68 2.03
CA MET A 25 -9.61 -17.77 2.37
C MET A 25 -10.26 -18.21 3.69
N ASP A 26 -9.53 -18.02 4.77
CA ASP A 26 -9.92 -18.36 6.13
C ASP A 26 -9.50 -17.20 7.05
N PRO A 27 -10.46 -16.46 7.62
CA PRO A 27 -10.17 -15.34 8.51
C PRO A 27 -9.31 -15.72 9.72
N THR A 28 -9.33 -16.98 10.17
CA THR A 28 -8.49 -17.44 11.29
C THR A 28 -7.01 -17.42 10.94
N VAL A 29 -6.67 -17.71 9.68
CA VAL A 29 -5.29 -17.67 9.19
C VAL A 29 -4.80 -16.22 9.11
N MET A 30 -5.65 -15.29 8.64
CA MET A 30 -5.35 -13.86 8.64
C MET A 30 -5.19 -13.28 10.05
N ALA A 31 -6.10 -13.65 10.95
CA ALA A 31 -6.02 -13.24 12.34
C ALA A 31 -4.71 -13.69 13.01
N GLY A 32 -4.23 -14.90 12.70
CA GLY A 32 -2.93 -15.40 13.15
C GLY A 32 -1.79 -14.50 12.71
N VAL A 33 -1.68 -14.20 11.41
CA VAL A 33 -0.63 -13.32 10.87
C VAL A 33 -0.61 -11.96 11.55
N PHE A 34 -1.76 -11.28 11.67
CA PHE A 34 -1.82 -9.97 12.30
C PHE A 34 -1.56 -10.02 13.81
N SER A 35 -1.94 -11.11 14.49
CA SER A 35 -1.65 -11.31 15.91
C SER A 35 -0.15 -11.53 16.16
N ASP A 36 0.53 -12.27 15.28
CA ASP A 36 1.97 -12.49 15.37
C ASP A 36 2.74 -11.18 15.15
N LEU A 37 2.34 -10.38 14.15
CA LEU A 37 2.91 -9.05 13.91
C LEU A 37 2.71 -8.12 15.12
N ALA A 38 1.50 -8.07 15.67
CA ALA A 38 1.20 -7.26 16.86
C ALA A 38 2.00 -7.72 18.08
N SER A 39 2.17 -9.03 18.27
CA SER A 39 2.96 -9.60 19.38
C SER A 39 4.46 -9.28 19.26
N ALA A 40 4.94 -9.07 18.04
CA ALA A 40 6.30 -8.59 17.76
C ALA A 40 6.44 -7.06 17.84
N GLY A 41 5.36 -6.32 18.12
CA GLY A 41 5.36 -4.86 18.19
C GLY A 41 5.43 -4.16 16.83
N ILE A 42 5.09 -4.86 15.76
CA ILE A 42 5.20 -4.36 14.38
C ILE A 42 3.88 -3.69 13.99
N ASN A 43 3.95 -2.41 13.61
CA ASN A 43 2.78 -1.66 13.21
C ASN A 43 2.49 -1.86 11.71
N VAL A 44 1.27 -2.28 11.40
CA VAL A 44 0.79 -2.44 10.02
C VAL A 44 0.05 -1.17 9.59
N ASP A 45 0.31 -0.71 8.37
CA ASP A 45 -0.33 0.48 7.80
C ASP A 45 -1.35 0.11 6.71
N MET A 46 -0.96 0.12 5.44
CA MET A 46 -1.86 -0.29 4.35
C MET A 46 -2.16 -1.78 4.44
N ILE A 47 -3.43 -2.17 4.27
CA ILE A 47 -3.87 -3.55 4.08
C ILE A 47 -4.69 -3.63 2.80
N SER A 48 -4.36 -4.58 1.93
CA SER A 48 -5.05 -4.81 0.66
C SER A 48 -5.24 -6.29 0.43
N GLN A 49 -6.49 -6.71 0.31
CA GLN A 49 -6.84 -8.08 -0.02
C GLN A 49 -7.51 -8.09 -1.40
N THR A 50 -7.06 -8.98 -2.28
CA THR A 50 -7.76 -9.19 -3.55
C THR A 50 -9.14 -9.80 -3.31
N ALA A 51 -10.00 -9.69 -4.32
CA ALA A 51 -11.18 -10.54 -4.37
C ALA A 51 -10.75 -12.02 -4.37
N PRO A 52 -11.56 -12.90 -3.76
CA PRO A 52 -11.46 -14.35 -3.89
C PRO A 52 -11.15 -14.88 -5.29
N GLN A 53 -10.14 -15.74 -5.40
CA GLN A 53 -9.93 -16.61 -6.55
C GLN A 53 -10.04 -18.07 -6.10
N GLY A 54 -11.21 -18.68 -6.31
CA GLY A 54 -11.52 -20.01 -5.79
C GLY A 54 -11.56 -20.02 -4.26
N ARG A 55 -10.63 -20.74 -3.63
CA ARG A 55 -10.52 -20.83 -2.15
C ARG A 55 -9.36 -20.04 -1.58
N THR A 56 -8.78 -19.15 -2.37
CA THR A 56 -7.60 -18.36 -1.98
C THR A 56 -7.78 -16.88 -2.26
N VAL A 57 -6.99 -16.07 -1.57
CA VAL A 57 -6.86 -14.62 -1.75
C VAL A 57 -5.37 -14.25 -1.72
N ASP A 58 -5.01 -13.14 -2.34
CA ASP A 58 -3.71 -12.50 -2.09
C ASP A 58 -3.91 -11.41 -1.04
N LEU A 59 -3.08 -11.44 0.01
CA LEU A 59 -3.09 -10.46 1.09
C LEU A 59 -1.78 -9.69 1.05
N SER A 60 -1.87 -8.38 0.88
CA SER A 60 -0.74 -7.48 0.96
C SER A 60 -0.91 -6.51 2.12
N PHE A 61 0.19 -6.18 2.80
CA PHE A 61 0.21 -5.09 3.75
C PHE A 61 1.58 -4.41 3.78
N THR A 62 1.62 -3.24 4.39
CA THR A 62 2.85 -2.45 4.53
C THR A 62 3.25 -2.30 5.98
N ILE A 63 4.56 -2.19 6.20
CA ILE A 63 5.20 -1.97 7.49
C ILE A 63 6.36 -0.98 7.32
N PRO A 64 6.85 -0.36 8.40
CA PRO A 64 8.14 0.34 8.38
C PRO A 64 9.26 -0.60 7.91
N SER A 65 10.16 -0.11 7.05
CA SER A 65 11.24 -0.92 6.49
C SER A 65 12.22 -1.42 7.55
N CYS A 66 12.35 -0.72 8.68
CA CYS A 66 13.17 -1.14 9.80
C CYS A 66 12.68 -2.44 10.46
N ASP A 67 11.39 -2.77 10.36
CA ASP A 67 10.79 -3.97 10.96
C ASP A 67 10.91 -5.21 10.06
N LEU A 68 11.43 -5.06 8.84
CA LEU A 68 11.47 -6.12 7.83
C LEU A 68 12.19 -7.38 8.33
N LEU A 69 13.29 -7.22 9.07
CA LEU A 69 14.03 -8.35 9.64
C LEU A 69 13.22 -9.14 10.66
N ALA A 70 12.44 -8.45 11.52
CA ALA A 70 11.59 -9.11 12.51
C ALA A 70 10.42 -9.85 11.83
N VAL A 71 9.92 -9.32 10.71
CA VAL A 71 8.88 -10.00 9.91
C VAL A 71 9.39 -11.28 9.27
N LEU A 72 10.66 -11.38 8.88
CA LEU A 72 11.20 -12.60 8.24
C LEU A 72 10.96 -13.86 9.08
N ASP A 73 11.15 -13.77 10.40
CA ASP A 73 10.95 -14.90 11.29
C ASP A 73 9.47 -15.31 11.34
N ILE A 74 8.55 -14.35 11.41
CA ILE A 74 7.10 -14.61 11.37
C ILE A 74 6.72 -15.29 10.04
N LEU A 75 7.25 -14.80 8.92
CA LEU A 75 6.99 -15.38 7.61
C LEU A 75 7.53 -16.80 7.48
N ASN A 76 8.68 -17.09 8.07
CA ASN A 76 9.26 -18.43 8.05
C ASN A 76 8.37 -19.42 8.83
N HIS A 77 7.95 -19.07 10.05
CA HIS A 77 7.02 -19.90 10.83
C HIS A 77 5.69 -20.10 10.11
N PHE A 78 5.14 -19.03 9.51
CA PHE A 78 3.92 -19.12 8.72
C PHE A 78 4.07 -20.09 7.55
N ARG A 79 5.21 -20.06 6.84
CA ARG A 79 5.48 -20.99 5.73
C ARG A 79 5.58 -22.44 6.16
N GLU A 80 6.08 -22.72 7.36
CA GLU A 80 6.13 -24.08 7.91
C GLU A 80 4.71 -24.62 8.16
N ALA A 81 3.82 -23.80 8.72
CA ALA A 81 2.41 -24.15 8.91
C ALA A 81 1.61 -24.20 7.60
N HIS A 82 1.97 -23.35 6.63
CA HIS A 82 1.27 -23.18 5.36
C HIS A 82 2.21 -23.33 4.15
N PRO A 83 2.69 -24.55 3.85
CA PRO A 83 3.74 -24.79 2.86
C PRO A 83 3.37 -24.44 1.41
N ASN A 84 2.09 -24.17 1.13
CA ASN A 84 1.60 -23.75 -0.18
C ASN A 84 1.59 -22.22 -0.37
N VAL A 85 1.74 -21.46 0.71
CA VAL A 85 1.82 -20.00 0.66
C VAL A 85 3.28 -19.59 0.48
N ARG A 86 3.49 -18.57 -0.35
CA ARG A 86 4.80 -17.99 -0.62
C ARG A 86 4.71 -16.50 -0.33
N PRO A 87 5.09 -16.07 0.88
CA PRO A 87 5.26 -14.66 1.17
C PRO A 87 6.34 -14.05 0.28
N MET A 88 6.05 -12.87 -0.24
CA MET A 88 6.96 -12.02 -0.98
C MET A 88 7.17 -10.74 -0.18
N MET A 89 8.36 -10.15 -0.30
CA MET A 89 8.66 -8.86 0.30
C MET A 89 9.29 -7.95 -0.74
N SER A 90 8.90 -6.68 -0.71
CA SER A 90 9.52 -5.61 -1.47
C SER A 90 9.89 -4.49 -0.50
N ASN A 91 11.18 -4.17 -0.41
CA ASN A 91 11.67 -3.05 0.39
C ASN A 91 11.96 -1.83 -0.50
N GLY A 92 12.13 -0.65 0.10
CA GLY A 92 12.51 0.56 -0.61
C GLY A 92 11.36 1.12 -1.44
N ASN A 93 10.20 1.28 -0.81
CA ASN A 93 9.04 1.94 -1.38
C ASN A 93 8.72 3.20 -0.58
N CYS A 94 8.01 4.14 -1.19
CA CYS A 94 7.35 5.23 -0.48
C CYS A 94 5.83 5.10 -0.61
N LYS A 95 5.11 5.51 0.44
CA LYS A 95 3.67 5.70 0.41
C LYS A 95 3.38 7.15 0.04
N ILE A 96 2.55 7.38 -0.97
CA ILE A 96 1.96 8.68 -1.26
C ILE A 96 0.46 8.59 -0.97
N GLN A 97 0.01 9.39 -0.02
CA GLN A 97 -1.38 9.47 0.38
C GLN A 97 -2.00 10.77 -0.12
N LEU A 98 -3.09 10.66 -0.87
CA LEU A 98 -3.89 11.78 -1.36
C LEU A 98 -5.21 11.79 -0.60
N TYR A 99 -5.51 12.89 0.05
CA TYR A 99 -6.73 13.06 0.84
C TYR A 99 -7.55 14.25 0.34
N GLY A 100 -8.87 14.12 0.41
CA GLY A 100 -9.80 15.25 0.34
C GLY A 100 -11.25 14.84 0.56
N GLU A 101 -11.98 15.64 1.36
CA GLU A 101 -13.36 15.35 1.76
C GLU A 101 -14.33 15.21 0.59
N GLU A 102 -14.13 16.00 -0.46
CA GLU A 102 -15.00 16.05 -1.63
C GLU A 102 -14.77 14.87 -2.60
N MET A 103 -13.72 14.04 -2.41
CA MET A 103 -13.45 12.90 -3.28
C MET A 103 -14.66 11.97 -3.42
N ARG A 104 -15.42 11.78 -2.34
CA ARG A 104 -16.61 10.92 -2.30
C ARG A 104 -17.73 11.39 -3.25
N GLU A 105 -17.73 12.68 -3.62
CA GLU A 105 -18.75 13.31 -4.46
C GLU A 105 -18.24 13.57 -5.90
N LEU A 106 -16.94 13.36 -6.14
CA LEU A 106 -16.25 13.73 -7.38
C LEU A 106 -15.80 12.50 -8.16
N CYS A 107 -16.40 12.32 -9.34
CA CYS A 107 -15.94 11.32 -10.30
C CYS A 107 -14.58 11.73 -10.91
N GLY A 108 -13.70 10.74 -11.14
CA GLY A 108 -12.48 10.94 -11.93
C GLY A 108 -11.22 11.28 -11.13
N VAL A 109 -11.29 11.41 -9.81
CA VAL A 109 -10.11 11.61 -8.94
C VAL A 109 -9.11 10.48 -9.13
N ALA A 110 -9.54 9.21 -8.95
CA ALA A 110 -8.67 8.04 -9.14
C ALA A 110 -8.07 7.96 -10.55
N ALA A 111 -8.84 8.31 -11.59
CA ALA A 111 -8.34 8.35 -12.95
C ALA A 111 -7.23 9.39 -13.12
N SER A 112 -7.38 10.57 -12.49
CA SER A 112 -6.39 11.63 -12.50
C SER A 112 -5.13 11.24 -11.74
N VAL A 113 -5.28 10.58 -10.59
CA VAL A 113 -4.17 10.04 -9.78
C VAL A 113 -3.34 9.03 -10.58
N VAL A 114 -3.97 7.99 -11.12
CA VAL A 114 -3.27 6.93 -11.87
C VAL A 114 -2.62 7.51 -13.15
N SER A 115 -3.30 8.45 -13.83
CA SER A 115 -2.73 9.11 -15.01
C SER A 115 -1.50 9.95 -14.68
N ALA A 116 -1.51 10.67 -13.56
CA ALA A 116 -0.37 11.46 -13.11
C ALA A 116 0.83 10.59 -12.76
N VAL A 117 0.61 9.48 -12.03
CA VAL A 117 1.69 8.53 -11.73
C VAL A 117 2.22 7.87 -12.99
N ALA A 118 1.36 7.44 -13.92
CA ALA A 118 1.79 6.87 -15.19
C ALA A 118 2.68 7.82 -16.02
N GLN A 119 2.42 9.12 -15.97
CA GLN A 119 3.27 10.13 -16.63
C GLN A 119 4.66 10.28 -16.01
N SER A 120 4.83 9.91 -14.74
CA SER A 120 6.15 9.89 -14.08
C SER A 120 6.99 8.67 -14.44
N GLY A 121 6.39 7.65 -15.06
CA GLY A 121 7.06 6.38 -15.36
C GLY A 121 7.23 5.45 -14.15
N ALA A 122 6.61 5.77 -13.02
CA ALA A 122 6.66 4.96 -11.81
C ALA A 122 5.72 3.74 -11.91
N ASP A 123 6.16 2.59 -11.41
CA ASP A 123 5.31 1.43 -11.18
C ASP A 123 4.42 1.65 -9.95
N LEU A 124 3.15 1.26 -10.06
CA LEU A 124 2.21 1.24 -8.93
C LEU A 124 2.23 -0.15 -8.28
N MET A 125 2.84 -0.25 -7.10
CA MET A 125 3.00 -1.51 -6.38
C MET A 125 1.74 -1.91 -5.62
N LEU A 126 1.05 -0.93 -5.02
CA LEU A 126 -0.17 -1.13 -4.27
C LEU A 126 -1.05 0.12 -4.31
N ILE A 127 -2.37 -0.08 -4.34
CA ILE A 127 -3.36 0.99 -4.14
C ILE A 127 -4.33 0.54 -3.05
N THR A 128 -4.59 1.41 -2.08
CA THR A 128 -5.71 1.30 -1.15
C THR A 128 -6.51 2.60 -1.16
N THR A 129 -7.80 2.52 -0.85
CA THR A 129 -8.71 3.67 -0.93
C THR A 129 -9.70 3.64 0.22
N SER A 130 -10.11 4.83 0.66
CA SER A 130 -11.35 5.07 1.40
C SER A 130 -12.26 5.96 0.58
N GLU A 131 -13.34 6.49 1.17
CA GLU A 131 -14.20 7.48 0.53
C GLU A 131 -13.49 8.82 0.24
N VAL A 132 -12.46 9.15 1.02
CA VAL A 132 -11.80 10.46 1.02
C VAL A 132 -10.28 10.37 0.91
N ASP A 133 -9.76 9.18 0.65
CA ASP A 133 -8.32 8.90 0.62
C ASP A 133 -7.96 7.91 -0.48
N ILE A 134 -6.87 8.19 -1.18
CA ILE A 134 -6.20 7.24 -2.08
C ILE A 134 -4.75 7.16 -1.63
N SER A 135 -4.33 5.97 -1.20
CA SER A 135 -2.95 5.68 -0.83
C SER A 135 -2.29 4.83 -1.90
N LEU A 136 -1.12 5.27 -2.36
CA LEU A 136 -0.32 4.63 -3.39
C LEU A 136 0.98 4.17 -2.77
N LEU A 137 1.40 2.96 -3.11
CA LEU A 137 2.76 2.49 -2.84
C LEU A 137 3.53 2.43 -4.15
N ILE A 138 4.70 3.07 -4.18
CA ILE A 138 5.56 3.14 -5.37
C ILE A 138 7.03 2.93 -4.98
N PRO A 139 7.90 2.48 -5.90
CA PRO A 139 9.33 2.36 -5.62
C PRO A 139 9.94 3.71 -5.20
N GLN A 140 10.79 3.69 -4.17
CA GLN A 140 11.43 4.90 -3.61
C GLN A 140 12.21 5.68 -4.67
N THR A 141 12.82 4.98 -5.63
CA THR A 141 13.58 5.56 -6.74
C THR A 141 12.74 6.47 -7.64
N CYS A 142 11.43 6.25 -7.69
CA CYS A 142 10.49 7.03 -8.50
C CYS A 142 9.64 8.00 -7.66
N CYS A 143 9.87 8.05 -6.34
CA CYS A 143 8.99 8.76 -5.42
C CYS A 143 8.87 10.25 -5.75
N MET A 144 10.02 10.92 -5.92
CA MET A 144 10.06 12.36 -6.20
C MET A 144 9.37 12.75 -7.51
N ASP A 145 9.49 11.93 -8.55
CA ASP A 145 8.88 12.22 -9.84
C ASP A 145 7.37 12.00 -9.81
N ALA A 146 6.90 10.96 -9.13
CA ALA A 146 5.49 10.71 -8.91
C ALA A 146 4.84 11.81 -8.06
N VAL A 147 5.48 12.22 -6.95
CA VAL A 147 5.02 13.35 -6.12
C VAL A 147 4.89 14.61 -6.96
N ARG A 148 5.93 14.99 -7.73
CA ARG A 148 5.88 16.19 -8.59
C ARG A 148 4.77 16.13 -9.63
N ALA A 149 4.48 14.96 -10.19
CA ALA A 149 3.38 14.79 -11.12
C ALA A 149 2.03 15.03 -10.42
N LEU A 150 1.83 14.43 -9.25
CA LEU A 150 0.61 14.60 -8.44
C LEU A 150 0.43 16.05 -7.97
N GLU A 151 1.48 16.70 -7.46
CA GLU A 151 1.43 18.10 -7.04
C GLU A 151 1.00 19.01 -8.19
N ARG A 152 1.49 18.78 -9.42
CA ARG A 152 1.08 19.56 -10.60
C ARG A 152 -0.36 19.28 -11.01
N THR A 153 -0.78 18.02 -11.00
CA THR A 153 -2.14 17.62 -11.39
C THR A 153 -3.20 18.20 -10.45
N PHE A 154 -2.92 18.22 -9.15
CA PHE A 154 -3.88 18.66 -8.14
C PHE A 154 -3.62 20.08 -7.61
N SER A 155 -2.51 20.72 -7.98
CA SER A 155 -2.10 22.03 -7.44
C SER A 155 -1.99 22.06 -5.91
N VAL A 156 -1.58 20.94 -5.31
CA VAL A 156 -1.39 20.76 -3.87
C VAL A 156 0.07 20.42 -3.61
N GLN A 157 0.72 21.08 -2.64
CA GLN A 157 2.08 20.73 -2.24
C GLN A 157 2.08 19.53 -1.29
N ALA A 158 3.04 18.62 -1.48
CA ALA A 158 3.22 17.46 -0.64
C ALA A 158 3.91 17.83 0.68
N SER A 159 3.50 17.14 1.74
CA SER A 159 4.19 17.11 3.04
C SER A 159 4.86 15.76 3.23
N TYR A 160 5.96 15.73 3.98
CA TYR A 160 6.75 14.53 4.23
C TYR A 160 6.73 14.25 5.74
N GLU A 161 6.50 12.99 6.10
CA GLU A 161 6.47 12.49 7.49
C GLU A 161 7.75 11.75 7.87
#